data_AF-A0A1Q3A2R7-F1
#
_entry.id   AF-A0A1Q3A2R7-F1
#
_cell.length_a   1.000
_cell.length_b   1.000
_cell.length_c   1.000
_cell.angle_alpha   90.00
_cell.angle_beta   90.00
_cell.angle_gamma   90.00
#
_symmetry.space_group_name_H-M   'P 1'
#
loop_
_entity.id
_entity.type
_entity.pdbx_description
1 polymer ?
#
loop_
_entity_poly.entity_id
_entity_poly.type
_entity_poly.pdbx_seq_one_letter_code
_entity_poly.pdbx_strand_id
1 'polypeptide(L)'
;MASHKLPVIDLNEISDEQELLPAVKSILLNDDTFLLKNYANIKQLDGLLYNLNHSELPDEQQGIDPNFTGVSNLGDNLFLEQYIANTDDQLQFNRQCNNASLNNLYTRLFKIGIFFANLCIRSVVLDDENQKNANISQNQYFTKITRYFYQDQTSQELPSGEIFEYPLNHDYVSHSPVGIITIFPQATNIKYKPSTISSDDNVWISIDEPDCLLLHTGSLLANLSNGIHTTSPLKICPQSNTVHLTIGPPLNTVVDSARGDTLAKCLLKQQIEDFPQIAQKFYPKEMAQLQLSKSLQFYKNLFSACETVLSLFVMSRSLGSPIELYSIFPQLSNMMRKKITQDDFLKMVSLWPECYSLKSNSRGELIIGLPERNVLATLVNKSRRLEYSERADAWFQKAVNQQTVITDVPAVKMGKRRGSDNIGTDGSMIRQKLTSMALPREKRYLANPKERFMNPEKNTDSQSNLLERLRERERKSSALLSQRQRHYQQFLTVKMKQVFGILHSLPWNRPYTVTYLTGLVVDSLQDSNNPIGISEAEEILEKLQSLLCDEISFQIVDGGLKVYRWTQLDKDSLSAKIDTMSREELTNNVDTGL
;
A
#
# COMPACT_ATOMS: atom_id res chain seq x y z
N MET A 1 -6.33 30.85 -22.73
CA MET A 1 -5.19 29.92 -22.67
C MET A 1 -3.97 30.70 -23.09
N ALA A 2 -3.15 31.16 -22.16
CA ALA A 2 -1.92 31.87 -22.51
C ALA A 2 -1.02 30.87 -23.25
N SER A 3 -0.64 31.16 -24.48
CA SER A 3 0.42 30.43 -25.16
C SER A 3 1.69 30.67 -24.33
N HIS A 4 2.10 29.70 -23.52
CA HIS A 4 3.40 29.72 -22.86
C HIS A 4 4.45 29.62 -23.98
N LYS A 5 4.93 30.78 -24.45
CA LYS A 5 6.04 30.86 -25.39
C LYS A 5 7.31 30.92 -24.58
N LEU A 6 8.24 30.03 -24.87
CA LEU A 6 9.60 30.13 -24.36
C LEU A 6 10.21 31.47 -24.80
N PRO A 7 11.02 32.11 -23.95
CA PRO A 7 11.79 33.27 -24.36
C PRO A 7 12.79 32.85 -25.44
N VAL A 8 12.87 33.65 -26.49
CA VAL A 8 13.73 33.41 -27.65
C VAL A 8 14.66 34.61 -27.80
N ILE A 9 15.96 34.35 -27.86
CA ILE A 9 16.99 35.32 -28.16
C ILE A 9 17.37 35.15 -29.63
N ASP A 10 17.13 36.18 -30.44
CA ASP A 10 17.61 36.24 -31.82
C ASP A 10 18.97 36.95 -31.88
N LEU A 11 20.01 36.20 -32.29
CA LEU A 11 21.36 36.75 -32.42
C LEU A 11 21.53 37.71 -33.62
N ASN A 12 20.58 37.74 -34.56
CA ASN A 12 20.61 38.73 -35.64
C ASN A 12 20.15 40.12 -35.16
N GLU A 13 19.30 40.18 -34.13
CA GLU A 13 18.78 41.43 -33.59
C GLU A 13 19.71 42.02 -32.52
N ILE A 14 20.35 41.17 -31.71
CA ILE A 14 21.20 41.59 -30.59
C ILE A 14 22.65 41.16 -30.87
N SER A 15 23.47 42.10 -31.34
CA SER A 15 24.87 41.84 -31.70
C SER A 15 25.87 42.16 -30.58
N ASP A 16 25.53 43.09 -29.67
CA ASP A 16 26.45 43.59 -28.65
C ASP A 16 26.23 42.93 -27.26
N GLU A 17 27.34 42.63 -26.57
CA GLU A 17 27.33 42.05 -25.22
C GLU A 17 26.59 42.94 -24.20
N GLN A 18 26.63 44.26 -24.40
CA GLN A 18 25.99 45.25 -23.53
C GLN A 18 24.45 45.24 -23.65
N GLU A 19 23.91 44.89 -24.82
CA GLU A 19 22.47 44.75 -25.06
C GLU A 19 21.96 43.36 -24.65
N LEU A 20 22.81 42.33 -24.79
CA LEU A 20 22.48 40.97 -24.43
C LEU A 20 22.36 40.76 -22.92
N LEU A 21 23.20 41.42 -22.11
CA LEU A 21 23.18 41.29 -20.65
C LEU A 21 21.81 41.67 -20.03
N PRO A 22 21.20 42.84 -20.30
CA PRO A 22 19.89 43.18 -19.74
C PRO A 22 18.77 42.27 -20.26
N ALA A 23 18.85 41.78 -21.50
CA ALA A 23 17.89 40.84 -22.06
C ALA A 23 17.97 39.47 -21.36
N VAL A 24 19.18 38.92 -21.15
CA VAL A 24 19.37 37.67 -20.41
C VAL A 24 18.95 37.84 -18.96
N LYS A 25 19.23 39.00 -18.34
CA LYS A 25 18.78 39.29 -16.97
C LYS A 25 17.26 39.27 -16.83
N SER A 26 16.53 39.88 -17.76
CA SER A 26 15.07 39.91 -17.71
C SER A 26 14.43 38.54 -17.93
N ILE A 27 15.06 37.72 -18.77
CA ILE A 27 14.69 36.31 -18.97
C ILE A 27 14.92 35.55 -17.67
N LEU A 28 16.15 35.56 -17.12
CA LEU A 28 16.50 34.77 -15.94
C LEU A 28 15.73 35.11 -14.66
N LEU A 29 15.19 36.33 -14.55
CA LEU A 29 14.32 36.68 -13.43
C LEU A 29 12.98 35.94 -13.47
N ASN A 30 12.51 35.58 -14.67
CA ASN A 30 11.21 34.95 -14.87
C ASN A 30 11.33 33.48 -15.27
N ASP A 31 12.23 33.14 -16.19
CA ASP A 31 12.38 31.84 -16.82
C ASP A 31 13.79 31.28 -16.63
N ASP A 32 13.90 29.95 -16.56
CA ASP A 32 15.15 29.19 -16.40
C ASP A 32 15.63 28.54 -17.72
N THR A 33 14.80 28.62 -18.75
CA THR A 33 14.97 28.00 -20.06
C THR A 33 14.73 29.04 -21.14
N PHE A 34 15.65 29.13 -22.10
CA PHE A 34 15.51 30.02 -23.24
C PHE A 34 16.10 29.42 -24.51
N LEU A 35 15.56 29.85 -25.64
CA LEU A 35 15.97 29.40 -26.96
C LEU A 35 16.86 30.45 -27.61
N LEU A 36 17.83 30.00 -28.39
CA LEU A 36 18.73 30.85 -29.14
C LEU A 36 18.58 30.55 -30.63
N LYS A 37 18.14 31.57 -31.37
CA LYS A 37 17.90 31.54 -32.82
C LYS A 37 19.06 32.14 -33.59
N ASN A 38 19.17 31.72 -34.86
CA ASN A 38 20.11 32.27 -35.83
C ASN A 38 21.59 32.19 -35.44
N TYR A 39 21.99 31.10 -34.79
CA TYR A 39 23.41 30.83 -34.57
C TYR A 39 24.14 30.51 -35.89
N ALA A 40 25.23 31.23 -36.14
CA ALA A 40 25.96 31.19 -37.41
C ALA A 40 26.39 29.78 -37.87
N ASN A 41 26.64 28.86 -36.92
CA ASN A 41 27.11 27.50 -37.22
C ASN A 41 26.04 26.40 -37.05
N ILE A 42 24.73 26.72 -37.05
CA ILE A 42 23.65 25.72 -36.90
C ILE A 42 23.78 24.60 -37.94
N LYS A 43 23.89 24.94 -39.23
CA LYS A 43 24.00 23.93 -40.32
C LYS A 43 25.19 22.98 -40.14
N GLN A 44 26.28 23.47 -39.55
CA GLN A 44 27.44 22.63 -39.28
C GLN A 44 27.26 21.78 -38.01
N LEU A 45 26.46 22.23 -37.04
CA LEU A 45 26.04 21.41 -35.89
C LEU A 45 25.10 20.29 -36.35
N ASP A 46 24.13 20.60 -37.21
CA ASP A 46 23.21 19.61 -37.77
C ASP A 46 23.96 18.51 -38.53
N GLY A 47 24.96 18.90 -39.34
CA GLY A 47 25.83 17.93 -40.00
C GLY A 47 26.63 17.05 -39.04
N LEU A 48 27.09 17.58 -37.91
CA LEU A 48 27.78 16.79 -36.89
C LEU A 48 26.83 15.86 -36.13
N LEU A 49 25.62 16.32 -35.79
CA LEU A 49 24.59 15.50 -35.16
C LEU A 49 24.16 14.36 -36.09
N TYR A 50 24.01 14.64 -37.38
CA TYR A 50 23.72 13.63 -38.38
C TYR A 50 24.81 12.55 -38.45
N ASN A 51 26.08 12.96 -38.46
CA ASN A 51 27.21 12.04 -38.44
C ASN A 51 27.26 11.19 -37.17
N LEU A 52 26.97 11.79 -36.01
CA LEU A 52 26.89 11.05 -34.75
C LEU A 52 25.77 10.00 -34.82
N ASN A 53 24.61 10.32 -35.39
CA ASN A 53 23.50 9.38 -35.44
C ASN A 53 23.71 8.21 -36.42
N HIS A 54 24.49 8.40 -37.50
CA HIS A 54 24.58 7.41 -38.59
C HIS A 54 25.97 6.79 -38.81
N SER A 55 27.05 7.52 -38.50
CA SER A 55 28.42 7.12 -38.88
C SER A 55 29.33 6.81 -37.70
N GLU A 56 29.21 7.52 -36.59
CA GLU A 56 30.07 7.36 -35.41
C GLU A 56 29.31 6.68 -34.26
N LEU A 57 29.37 5.35 -34.24
CA LEU A 57 28.78 4.54 -33.17
C LEU A 57 29.60 4.69 -31.87
N PRO A 58 28.94 4.64 -30.69
CA PRO A 58 29.64 4.61 -29.41
C PRO A 58 30.58 3.40 -29.30
N ASP A 59 31.77 3.61 -28.76
CA ASP A 59 32.77 2.55 -28.58
C ASP A 59 32.47 1.71 -27.32
N GLU A 60 31.78 0.58 -27.51
CA GLU A 60 31.42 -0.34 -26.43
C GLU A 60 32.61 -0.89 -25.65
N GLN A 61 33.82 -0.92 -26.25
CA GLN A 61 35.00 -1.51 -25.63
C GLN A 61 35.57 -0.64 -24.51
N GLN A 62 35.23 0.66 -24.47
CA GLN A 62 35.76 1.58 -23.45
C GLN A 62 35.20 1.29 -22.05
N GLY A 63 33.99 0.72 -21.97
CA GLY A 63 33.23 0.57 -20.73
C GLY A 63 33.03 1.90 -19.99
N ILE A 64 32.39 1.85 -18.81
CA ILE A 64 32.20 3.03 -17.96
C ILE A 64 33.04 2.94 -16.69
N ASP A 65 33.71 4.04 -16.37
CA ASP A 65 34.52 4.18 -15.16
C ASP A 65 33.70 4.60 -13.93
N PRO A 66 34.26 4.47 -12.71
CA PRO A 66 33.68 5.05 -11.50
C PRO A 66 33.42 6.57 -11.62
N ASN A 67 34.18 7.28 -12.45
CA ASN A 67 33.97 8.70 -12.70
C ASN A 67 32.78 9.00 -13.64
N PHE A 68 31.96 7.99 -13.98
CA PHE A 68 30.84 8.09 -14.93
C PHE A 68 31.31 8.62 -16.31
N THR A 69 32.50 8.21 -16.73
CA THR A 69 33.08 8.54 -18.04
C THR A 69 33.27 7.30 -18.89
N GLY A 70 32.95 7.40 -20.17
CA GLY A 70 32.97 6.29 -21.13
C GLY A 70 31.58 5.93 -21.64
N VAL A 71 31.44 4.68 -22.09
CA VAL A 71 30.23 4.18 -22.74
C VAL A 71 29.58 3.10 -21.88
N SER A 72 28.27 3.21 -21.68
CA SER A 72 27.47 2.19 -21.00
C SER A 72 26.18 1.89 -21.75
N ASN A 73 25.82 0.61 -21.84
CA ASN A 73 24.50 0.19 -22.28
C ASN A 73 23.51 0.24 -21.08
N LEU A 74 22.44 1.02 -21.23
CA LEU A 74 21.41 1.25 -20.20
C LEU A 74 20.23 0.26 -20.30
N GLY A 75 20.22 -0.61 -21.32
CA GLY A 75 19.10 -1.51 -21.67
C GLY A 75 18.44 -1.11 -22.99
N ASP A 76 17.70 -2.04 -23.62
CA ASP A 76 16.90 -1.81 -24.82
C ASP A 76 17.63 -1.15 -26.01
N ASN A 77 18.90 -1.50 -26.24
CA ASN A 77 19.76 -0.89 -27.28
C ASN A 77 19.99 0.63 -27.10
N LEU A 78 19.84 1.14 -25.88
CA LEU A 78 20.18 2.51 -25.50
C LEU A 78 21.60 2.56 -24.92
N PHE A 79 22.46 3.30 -25.59
CA PHE A 79 23.82 3.59 -25.18
C PHE A 79 23.93 5.01 -24.63
N LEU A 80 24.65 5.14 -23.54
CA LEU A 80 25.08 6.41 -22.95
C LEU A 80 26.57 6.55 -23.18
N GLU A 81 26.97 7.64 -23.82
CA GLU A 81 28.36 8.06 -23.96
C GLU A 81 28.55 9.38 -23.18
N GLN A 82 29.41 9.37 -22.17
CA GLN A 82 29.62 10.53 -21.30
C GLN A 82 31.11 10.81 -21.10
N TYR A 83 31.49 12.09 -21.23
CA TYR A 83 32.84 12.54 -20.92
C TYR A 83 32.79 13.75 -20.01
N ILE A 84 33.69 13.73 -19.02
CA ILE A 84 33.85 14.78 -18.03
C ILE A 84 35.28 15.30 -18.14
N ALA A 85 35.43 16.62 -18.32
CA ALA A 85 36.71 17.28 -18.25
C ALA A 85 36.69 18.31 -17.12
N ASN A 86 37.77 18.33 -16.33
CA ASN A 86 37.97 19.24 -15.21
C ASN A 86 39.38 19.83 -15.32
N THR A 87 39.52 21.11 -15.02
CA THR A 87 40.81 21.80 -15.06
C THR A 87 41.60 21.70 -13.76
N ASP A 88 41.00 21.29 -12.65
CA ASP A 88 41.72 21.15 -11.38
C ASP A 88 42.61 19.89 -11.35
N ASP A 89 43.86 20.06 -10.93
CA ASP A 89 44.84 18.97 -10.78
C ASP A 89 44.47 17.94 -9.70
N GLN A 90 43.58 18.30 -8.76
CA GLN A 90 43.21 17.45 -7.62
C GLN A 90 42.30 16.28 -8.01
N LEU A 91 41.44 16.48 -9.03
CA LEU A 91 40.51 15.48 -9.53
C LEU A 91 40.81 15.21 -11.00
N GLN A 92 41.62 14.19 -11.24
CA GLN A 92 42.08 13.84 -12.58
C GLN A 92 41.02 13.05 -13.36
N PHE A 93 40.54 13.63 -14.46
CA PHE A 93 39.69 12.96 -15.45
C PHE A 93 40.51 12.72 -16.71
N ASN A 94 41.13 11.54 -16.78
CA ASN A 94 42.14 11.24 -17.81
C ASN A 94 41.56 10.69 -19.12
N ARG A 95 40.25 10.42 -19.18
CA ARG A 95 39.61 9.87 -20.38
C ARG A 95 39.33 10.97 -21.40
N GLN A 96 39.99 10.89 -22.55
CA GLN A 96 39.73 11.76 -23.69
C GLN A 96 38.64 11.17 -24.59
N CYS A 97 37.87 12.04 -25.23
CA CYS A 97 36.91 11.63 -26.24
C CYS A 97 37.65 11.31 -27.55
N ASN A 98 37.54 10.06 -28.00
CA ASN A 98 38.16 9.60 -29.25
C ASN A 98 37.32 9.95 -30.49
N ASN A 99 36.03 10.22 -30.32
CA ASN A 99 35.10 10.52 -31.40
C ASN A 99 35.31 11.95 -31.93
N ALA A 100 35.72 12.04 -33.21
CA ALA A 100 36.07 13.31 -33.83
C ALA A 100 34.86 14.24 -33.97
N SER A 101 33.68 13.73 -34.33
CA SER A 101 32.48 14.57 -34.45
C SER A 101 32.01 15.08 -33.09
N LEU A 102 32.11 14.25 -32.04
CA LEU A 102 31.74 14.64 -30.67
C LEU A 102 32.70 15.71 -30.13
N ASN A 103 34.00 15.59 -30.40
CA ASN A 103 34.98 16.61 -30.00
C ASN A 103 34.79 17.94 -30.76
N ASN A 104 34.48 17.87 -32.06
CA ASN A 104 34.14 19.07 -32.84
C ASN A 104 32.85 19.74 -32.34
N LEU A 105 31.85 18.97 -31.95
CA LEU A 105 30.62 19.47 -31.33
C LEU A 105 30.91 20.10 -29.96
N TYR A 106 31.71 19.41 -29.13
CA TYR A 106 32.15 19.88 -27.83
C TYR A 106 32.83 21.24 -27.92
N THR A 107 33.85 21.41 -28.78
CA THR A 107 34.60 22.67 -28.90
C THR A 107 33.72 23.85 -29.31
N ARG A 108 32.68 23.62 -30.12
CA ARG A 108 31.72 24.65 -30.53
C ARG A 108 30.75 25.01 -29.42
N LEU A 109 30.14 24.01 -28.78
CA LEU A 109 29.22 24.24 -27.66
C LEU A 109 29.95 24.85 -26.46
N PHE A 110 31.21 24.49 -26.24
CA PHE A 110 32.04 25.01 -25.16
C PHE A 110 32.26 26.52 -25.29
N LYS A 111 32.57 27.02 -26.50
CA LYS A 111 32.72 28.47 -26.74
C LYS A 111 31.44 29.24 -26.44
N ILE A 112 30.30 28.74 -26.93
CA ILE A 112 28.98 29.35 -26.68
C ILE A 112 28.69 29.31 -25.19
N GLY A 113 28.92 28.17 -24.55
CA GLY A 113 28.55 27.98 -23.17
C GLY A 113 29.40 28.72 -22.17
N ILE A 114 30.71 28.94 -22.41
CA ILE A 114 31.49 29.86 -21.56
C ILE A 114 30.92 31.28 -21.66
N PHE A 115 30.62 31.74 -22.87
CA PHE A 115 30.11 33.08 -23.09
C PHE A 115 28.76 33.29 -22.37
N PHE A 116 27.80 32.39 -22.58
CA PHE A 116 26.50 32.47 -21.90
C PHE A 116 26.59 32.19 -20.40
N ALA A 117 27.47 31.30 -19.93
CA ALA A 117 27.63 31.06 -18.50
C ALA A 117 28.14 32.31 -17.78
N ASN A 118 29.14 33.00 -18.34
CA ASN A 118 29.64 34.24 -17.78
C ASN A 118 28.60 35.37 -17.85
N LEU A 119 27.79 35.45 -18.91
CA LEU A 119 26.65 36.36 -18.98
C LEU A 119 25.62 36.08 -17.88
N CYS A 120 25.24 34.82 -17.68
CA CYS A 120 24.28 34.43 -16.66
C CYS A 120 24.81 34.75 -15.25
N ILE A 121 26.08 34.47 -14.96
CA ILE A 121 26.73 34.84 -13.69
C ILE A 121 26.66 36.36 -13.48
N ARG A 122 27.09 37.16 -14.46
CA ARG A 122 27.08 38.63 -14.37
C ARG A 122 25.69 39.21 -14.22
N SER A 123 24.68 38.56 -14.77
CA SER A 123 23.29 39.06 -14.74
C SER A 123 22.59 38.83 -13.39
N VAL A 124 22.91 37.73 -12.69
CA VAL A 124 22.13 37.23 -11.54
C VAL A 124 22.93 37.24 -10.23
N VAL A 125 24.23 36.95 -10.25
CA VAL A 125 25.05 36.93 -9.04
C VAL A 125 25.44 38.36 -8.70
N LEU A 126 25.08 38.84 -7.51
CA LEU A 126 25.36 40.23 -7.09
C LEU A 126 26.66 40.38 -6.28
N ASP A 127 27.17 39.29 -5.69
CA ASP A 127 28.35 39.32 -4.82
C ASP A 127 29.65 39.18 -5.63
N ASP A 128 30.52 40.18 -5.58
CA ASP A 128 31.79 40.21 -6.33
C ASP A 128 32.72 39.02 -6.04
N GLU A 129 32.73 38.50 -4.81
CA GLU A 129 33.56 37.34 -4.44
C GLU A 129 32.99 36.03 -4.98
N ASN A 130 31.67 35.87 -4.96
CA ASN A 130 31.02 34.69 -5.57
C ASN A 130 31.10 34.76 -7.10
N GLN A 131 31.02 35.96 -7.68
CA GLN A 131 31.28 36.17 -9.10
C GLN A 131 32.70 35.75 -9.49
N LYS A 132 33.74 36.16 -8.73
CA LYS A 132 35.13 35.77 -9.01
C LYS A 132 35.33 34.25 -8.91
N ASN A 133 34.76 33.61 -7.90
CA ASN A 133 34.88 32.17 -7.68
C ASN A 133 34.07 31.34 -8.68
N ALA A 134 32.96 31.89 -9.19
CA ALA A 134 32.12 31.23 -10.18
C ALA A 134 32.52 31.54 -11.63
N ASN A 135 33.36 32.57 -11.86
CA ASN A 135 33.73 33.00 -13.21
C ASN A 135 34.44 31.88 -13.96
N ILE A 136 33.93 31.55 -15.14
CA ILE A 136 34.45 30.46 -15.95
C ILE A 136 35.45 31.05 -16.93
N SER A 137 36.69 30.55 -16.88
CA SER A 137 37.72 30.89 -17.86
C SER A 137 38.13 29.65 -18.64
N GLN A 138 38.85 29.83 -19.75
CA GLN A 138 39.40 28.71 -20.52
C GLN A 138 40.37 27.83 -19.73
N ASN A 139 40.85 28.28 -18.57
CA ASN A 139 41.78 27.54 -17.72
C ASN A 139 41.12 27.02 -16.43
N GLN A 140 39.89 27.45 -16.12
CA GLN A 140 39.19 27.12 -14.90
C GLN A 140 37.73 26.79 -15.22
N TYR A 141 37.46 25.51 -15.49
CA TYR A 141 36.14 25.03 -15.82
C TYR A 141 35.98 23.54 -15.54
N PHE A 142 34.72 23.14 -15.43
CA PHE A 142 34.27 21.77 -15.55
C PHE A 142 33.28 21.68 -16.71
N THR A 143 33.39 20.62 -17.49
CA THR A 143 32.42 20.30 -18.54
C THR A 143 32.01 18.85 -18.45
N LYS A 144 30.73 18.60 -18.74
CA LYS A 144 30.16 17.26 -18.90
C LYS A 144 29.43 17.23 -20.22
N ILE A 145 29.93 16.45 -21.16
CA ILE A 145 29.23 16.13 -22.41
C ILE A 145 28.60 14.75 -22.30
N THR A 146 27.34 14.67 -22.69
CA THR A 146 26.49 13.49 -22.55
C THR A 146 25.74 13.29 -23.85
N ARG A 147 25.86 12.10 -24.40
CA ARG A 147 25.18 11.67 -25.62
C ARG A 147 24.37 10.42 -25.30
N TYR A 148 23.09 10.47 -25.61
CA TYR A 148 22.27 9.29 -25.74
C TYR A 148 22.33 8.81 -27.19
N PHE A 149 22.50 7.51 -27.38
CA PHE A 149 22.48 6.88 -28.68
C PHE A 149 21.58 5.65 -28.61
N TYR A 150 20.48 5.69 -29.33
CA TYR A 150 19.52 4.61 -29.49
C TYR A 150 19.75 3.98 -30.86
N GLN A 151 20.02 2.68 -30.85
CA GLN A 151 20.15 1.92 -32.09
C GLN A 151 18.78 1.37 -32.48
N ASP A 152 18.12 2.05 -33.42
CA ASP A 152 16.87 1.59 -34.02
C ASP A 152 17.09 0.24 -34.74
N GLN A 153 16.59 -0.84 -34.14
CA GLN A 153 16.49 -2.16 -34.78
C GLN A 153 15.08 -2.39 -35.38
N THR A 154 14.17 -1.41 -35.27
CA THR A 154 12.74 -1.58 -35.56
C THR A 154 12.27 -0.91 -36.85
N SER A 155 13.17 -0.37 -37.66
CA SER A 155 12.85 0.01 -39.05
C SER A 155 12.73 -1.24 -39.92
N GLN A 156 11.57 -1.91 -39.85
CA GLN A 156 11.18 -2.88 -40.88
C GLN A 156 10.68 -2.09 -42.10
N GLU A 157 11.46 -2.08 -43.17
CA GLU A 157 10.98 -1.66 -44.48
C GLU A 157 9.88 -2.64 -44.93
N LEU A 158 8.66 -2.13 -45.12
CA LEU A 158 7.60 -2.92 -45.74
C LEU A 158 7.99 -3.23 -47.21
N PRO A 159 7.49 -4.31 -47.82
CA PRO A 159 7.76 -4.64 -49.22
C PRO A 159 7.33 -3.55 -50.24
N SER A 160 6.58 -2.53 -49.80
CA SER A 160 6.17 -1.34 -50.55
C SER A 160 7.18 -0.20 -50.52
N GLY A 161 8.27 -0.31 -49.74
CA GLY A 161 9.25 0.77 -49.53
C GLY A 161 8.80 1.82 -48.49
N GLU A 162 7.70 1.58 -47.77
CA GLU A 162 7.26 2.44 -46.66
C GLU A 162 7.87 1.95 -45.33
N ILE A 163 8.46 2.87 -44.59
CA ILE A 163 9.04 2.63 -43.26
C ILE A 163 7.89 2.70 -42.25
N PHE A 164 7.58 1.59 -41.57
CA PHE A 164 6.56 1.56 -40.53
C PHE A 164 7.22 1.73 -39.16
N GLU A 165 7.16 2.94 -38.60
CA GLU A 165 7.58 3.23 -37.23
C GLU A 165 6.44 2.91 -36.27
N TYR A 166 6.65 1.97 -35.33
CA TYR A 166 5.76 1.86 -34.18
C TYR A 166 5.84 3.17 -33.39
N PRO A 167 4.72 3.76 -32.92
CA PRO A 167 4.78 4.87 -31.98
C PRO A 167 5.42 4.35 -30.69
N LEU A 168 6.74 4.53 -30.58
CA LEU A 168 7.50 4.27 -29.38
C LEU A 168 6.89 5.14 -28.28
N ASN A 169 6.46 4.51 -27.18
CA ASN A 169 6.22 5.26 -25.96
C ASN A 169 7.57 5.86 -25.56
N HIS A 170 7.74 7.16 -25.81
CA HIS A 170 8.93 7.89 -25.42
C HIS A 170 9.01 7.93 -23.89
N ASP A 171 9.89 7.12 -23.33
CA ASP A 171 10.22 7.18 -21.91
C ASP A 171 11.06 8.43 -21.65
N TYR A 172 10.43 9.45 -21.06
CA TYR A 172 11.12 10.67 -20.67
C TYR A 172 11.79 10.51 -19.31
N VAL A 173 13.10 10.72 -19.27
CA VAL A 173 13.90 10.71 -18.04
C VAL A 173 13.99 12.12 -17.49
N SER A 174 13.69 12.29 -16.20
CA SER A 174 13.86 13.57 -15.50
C SER A 174 15.34 13.84 -15.25
N HIS A 175 15.83 15.01 -15.64
CA HIS A 175 17.21 15.44 -15.50
C HIS A 175 17.26 16.83 -14.84
N SER A 176 17.97 16.95 -13.72
CA SER A 176 18.21 18.24 -13.06
C SER A 176 19.69 18.63 -13.21
N PRO A 177 20.05 19.63 -14.02
CA PRO A 177 21.45 19.97 -14.24
C PRO A 177 22.06 20.64 -13.02
N VAL A 178 23.28 20.23 -12.65
CA VAL A 178 24.03 20.80 -11.51
C VAL A 178 24.90 22.01 -11.89
N GLY A 179 25.33 22.12 -13.15
CA GLY A 179 26.22 23.21 -13.60
C GLY A 179 25.58 24.60 -13.58
N ILE A 180 26.22 25.58 -14.21
CA ILE A 180 25.63 26.91 -14.38
C ILE A 180 24.63 26.87 -15.53
N ILE A 181 25.03 26.29 -16.66
CA ILE A 181 24.19 26.15 -17.85
C ILE A 181 24.39 24.76 -18.45
N THR A 182 23.31 24.22 -19.01
CA THR A 182 23.32 23.08 -19.91
C THR A 182 22.78 23.50 -21.28
N ILE A 183 23.52 23.17 -22.32
CA ILE A 183 23.21 23.54 -23.71
C ILE A 183 22.87 22.29 -24.49
N PHE A 184 21.74 22.34 -25.19
CA PHE A 184 21.34 21.34 -26.17
C PHE A 184 21.51 21.93 -27.57
N PRO A 185 22.18 21.20 -28.49
CA PRO A 185 22.40 21.65 -29.86
C PRO A 185 21.11 21.63 -30.70
N GLN A 186 20.08 20.90 -30.26
CA GLN A 186 18.78 20.84 -30.90
C GLN A 186 17.68 20.84 -29.83
N ALA A 187 16.70 21.73 -29.95
CA ALA A 187 15.60 21.87 -29.00
C ALA A 187 14.38 21.01 -29.39
N THR A 188 14.58 19.71 -29.57
CA THR A 188 13.53 18.75 -29.93
C THR A 188 13.37 17.66 -28.88
N ASN A 189 12.15 17.19 -28.64
CA ASN A 189 11.86 16.08 -27.72
C ASN A 189 12.35 16.32 -26.27
N ILE A 190 12.39 17.59 -25.86
CA ILE A 190 12.69 18.00 -24.48
C ILE A 190 11.43 18.55 -23.86
N LYS A 191 11.16 18.19 -22.61
CA LYS A 191 10.04 18.74 -21.82
C LYS A 191 10.60 19.56 -20.67
N TYR A 192 10.04 20.75 -20.47
CA TYR A 192 10.41 21.64 -19.37
C TYR A 192 9.18 21.97 -18.52
N LYS A 193 9.43 22.51 -17.32
CA LYS A 193 8.37 23.08 -16.49
C LYS A 193 8.36 24.60 -16.67
N PRO A 194 7.21 25.21 -16.99
CA PRO A 194 7.13 26.67 -17.05
C PRO A 194 7.33 27.26 -15.66
N SER A 195 8.03 28.38 -15.61
CA SER A 195 8.36 29.15 -14.40
C SER A 195 7.16 29.58 -13.55
N THR A 196 6.00 29.80 -14.17
CA THR A 196 4.76 30.19 -13.49
C THR A 196 4.13 29.07 -12.66
N ILE A 197 4.67 27.85 -12.73
CA ILE A 197 4.13 26.65 -12.10
C ILE A 197 5.12 26.15 -11.05
N SER A 198 4.60 25.77 -9.88
CA SER A 198 5.41 25.24 -8.79
C SER A 198 6.18 23.98 -9.24
N SER A 199 7.37 23.75 -8.68
CA SER A 199 8.17 22.55 -8.94
C SER A 199 7.41 21.24 -8.67
N ASP A 200 6.33 21.29 -7.89
CA ASP A 200 5.53 20.15 -7.45
C ASP A 200 4.34 19.84 -8.38
N ASP A 201 4.01 20.75 -9.30
CA ASP A 201 2.95 20.54 -10.26
C ASP A 201 3.43 19.72 -11.46
N ASN A 202 2.56 18.83 -11.94
CA ASN A 202 2.88 17.80 -12.94
C ASN A 202 2.63 18.27 -14.39
N VAL A 203 2.61 19.58 -14.64
CA VAL A 203 2.42 20.12 -15.98
C VAL A 203 3.79 20.23 -16.65
N TRP A 204 3.94 19.50 -17.76
CA TRP A 204 5.15 19.47 -18.58
C TRP A 204 4.82 19.97 -19.97
N ILE A 205 5.62 20.89 -20.51
CA ILE A 205 5.45 21.43 -21.86
C ILE A 205 6.57 20.86 -22.74
N SER A 206 6.22 20.32 -23.91
CA SER A 206 7.20 19.87 -24.91
C SER A 206 7.74 21.04 -25.72
N ILE A 207 9.04 20.99 -25.99
CA ILE A 207 9.79 21.93 -26.83
C ILE A 207 10.14 21.19 -28.12
N ASP A 208 9.63 21.68 -29.24
CA ASP A 208 9.92 21.16 -30.58
C ASP A 208 10.27 22.32 -31.53
N GLU A 209 11.44 22.91 -31.32
CA GLU A 209 12.03 23.95 -32.18
C GLU A 209 13.40 23.47 -32.71
N PRO A 210 13.45 22.73 -33.85
CA PRO A 210 14.70 22.11 -34.34
C PRO A 210 15.77 23.13 -34.75
N ASP A 211 15.38 24.32 -35.19
CA ASP A 211 16.29 25.36 -35.67
C ASP A 211 16.95 26.17 -34.53
N CYS A 212 16.74 25.76 -33.26
CA CYS A 212 17.18 26.51 -32.08
C CYS A 212 18.10 25.72 -31.17
N LEU A 213 19.06 26.42 -30.57
CA LEU A 213 19.79 25.91 -29.41
C LEU A 213 18.93 26.13 -28.16
N LEU A 214 18.83 25.13 -27.29
CA LEU A 214 18.19 25.29 -25.98
C LEU A 214 19.26 25.50 -24.92
N LEU A 215 19.14 26.59 -24.17
CA LEU A 215 19.94 26.85 -22.98
C LEU A 215 19.05 26.71 -21.75
N HIS A 216 19.52 25.96 -20.77
CA HIS A 216 18.85 25.76 -19.51
C HIS A 216 19.81 25.96 -18.35
N THR A 217 19.39 26.70 -17.34
CA THR A 217 20.22 26.98 -16.17
C THR A 217 20.22 25.80 -15.19
N GLY A 218 21.35 25.60 -14.52
CA GLY A 218 21.51 24.53 -13.54
C GLY A 218 21.52 25.03 -12.10
N SER A 219 21.40 24.08 -11.16
CA SER A 219 21.16 24.36 -9.74
C SER A 219 22.26 25.16 -9.06
N LEU A 220 23.50 25.12 -9.57
CA LEU A 220 24.58 25.97 -9.08
C LEU A 220 24.26 27.46 -9.27
N LEU A 221 23.70 27.86 -10.41
CA LEU A 221 23.33 29.26 -10.65
C LEU A 221 22.20 29.69 -9.69
N ALA A 222 21.22 28.83 -9.46
CA ALA A 222 20.16 29.11 -8.50
C ALA A 222 20.71 29.31 -7.08
N ASN A 223 21.64 28.46 -6.64
CA ASN A 223 22.28 28.60 -5.32
C ASN A 223 23.11 29.88 -5.21
N LEU A 224 23.92 30.20 -6.23
CA LEU A 224 24.74 31.42 -6.28
C LEU A 224 23.90 32.71 -6.35
N SER A 225 22.66 32.62 -6.85
CA SER A 225 21.75 33.76 -6.98
C SER A 225 21.11 34.20 -5.67
N ASN A 226 21.26 33.44 -4.57
CA ASN A 226 20.61 33.70 -3.28
C ASN A 226 19.08 33.92 -3.38
N GLY A 227 18.42 33.21 -4.31
CA GLY A 227 16.95 33.25 -4.48
C GLY A 227 16.43 34.25 -5.51
N ILE A 228 17.30 34.93 -6.25
CA ILE A 228 16.89 35.78 -7.40
C ILE A 228 16.47 34.93 -8.59
N HIS A 229 17.08 33.76 -8.76
CA HIS A 229 16.83 32.83 -9.85
C HIS A 229 16.55 31.43 -9.30
N THR A 230 15.63 30.71 -9.94
CA THR A 230 15.25 29.33 -9.60
C THR A 230 15.36 28.45 -10.83
N THR A 231 15.76 27.19 -10.66
CA THR A 231 15.89 26.23 -11.76
C THR A 231 14.90 25.08 -11.60
N SER A 232 14.25 24.69 -12.68
CA SER A 232 13.36 23.53 -12.73
C SER A 232 14.04 22.30 -13.34
N PRO A 233 13.55 21.07 -13.09
CA PRO A 233 14.05 19.88 -13.77
C PRO A 233 13.55 19.80 -15.22
N LEU A 234 14.38 19.26 -16.11
CA LEU A 234 14.02 18.91 -17.48
C LEU A 234 13.59 17.45 -17.60
N LYS A 235 12.95 17.12 -18.71
CA LYS A 235 12.66 15.76 -19.14
C LYS A 235 13.22 15.54 -20.54
N ILE A 236 14.14 14.62 -20.66
CA ILE A 236 14.84 14.32 -21.92
C ILE A 236 14.31 12.97 -22.43
N CYS A 237 14.11 12.84 -23.74
CA CYS A 237 13.82 11.56 -24.38
C CYS A 237 15.13 10.89 -24.86
N PRO A 238 15.64 9.84 -24.19
CA PRO A 238 16.90 9.22 -24.57
C PRO A 238 16.86 8.56 -25.96
N GLN A 239 15.68 8.11 -26.40
CA GLN A 239 15.46 7.49 -27.71
C GLN A 239 15.68 8.46 -28.88
N SER A 240 15.63 9.77 -28.63
CA SER A 240 15.79 10.80 -29.67
C SER A 240 17.25 11.21 -29.93
N ASN A 241 18.22 10.42 -29.49
CA ASN A 241 19.66 10.66 -29.68
C ASN A 241 20.14 12.03 -29.17
N THR A 242 19.61 12.47 -28.04
CA THR A 242 19.91 13.80 -27.49
C THR A 242 21.36 13.92 -27.02
N VAL A 243 22.01 15.01 -27.39
CA VAL A 243 23.34 15.42 -26.92
C VAL A 243 23.19 16.68 -26.06
N HIS A 244 23.91 16.77 -24.95
CA HIS A 244 23.95 18.01 -24.18
C HIS A 244 25.34 18.24 -23.55
N LEU A 245 25.65 19.52 -23.35
CA LEU A 245 26.87 19.98 -22.69
C LEU A 245 26.49 20.78 -21.45
N THR A 246 26.84 20.28 -20.27
CA THR A 246 26.76 21.03 -19.01
C THR A 246 28.10 21.68 -18.72
N ILE A 247 28.09 22.96 -18.35
CA ILE A 247 29.29 23.74 -18.02
C ILE A 247 29.16 24.29 -16.60
N GLY A 248 30.27 24.26 -15.86
CA GLY A 248 30.39 24.87 -14.54
C GLY A 248 31.81 25.32 -14.22
N PRO A 249 32.02 25.95 -13.06
CA PRO A 249 33.35 26.22 -12.53
C PRO A 249 34.00 24.90 -12.08
N PRO A 250 35.28 24.91 -11.70
CA PRO A 250 35.99 23.68 -11.31
C PRO A 250 35.28 22.91 -10.18
N LEU A 251 35.41 21.59 -10.16
CA LEU A 251 34.64 20.72 -9.26
C LEU A 251 34.93 20.90 -7.76
N ASN A 252 36.08 21.50 -7.41
CA ASN A 252 36.44 21.81 -6.02
C ASN A 252 35.76 23.08 -5.49
N THR A 253 35.06 23.83 -6.35
CA THR A 253 34.32 25.01 -5.90
C THR A 253 33.28 24.65 -4.85
N VAL A 254 33.24 25.45 -3.78
CA VAL A 254 32.29 25.29 -2.66
C VAL A 254 30.98 25.93 -3.07
N VAL A 255 29.89 25.15 -3.04
CA VAL A 255 28.55 25.60 -3.43
C VAL A 255 27.84 26.28 -2.26
N ASP A 256 28.03 25.76 -1.05
CA ASP A 256 27.47 26.31 0.17
C ASP A 256 28.52 26.26 1.30
N SER A 257 29.01 27.44 1.69
CA SER A 257 29.99 27.62 2.76
C SER A 257 29.49 27.12 4.12
N ALA A 258 28.17 27.07 4.35
CA ALA A 258 27.59 26.61 5.62
C ALA A 258 27.52 25.08 5.73
N ARG A 259 27.38 24.37 4.60
CA ARG A 259 27.29 22.90 4.54
C ARG A 259 28.59 22.22 4.12
N GLY A 260 29.55 22.98 3.58
CA GLY A 260 30.80 22.45 3.04
C GLY A 260 30.58 21.52 1.84
N ASP A 261 29.45 21.67 1.14
CA ASP A 261 29.13 20.86 -0.04
C ASP A 261 29.91 21.41 -1.25
N THR A 262 30.69 20.53 -1.89
CA THR A 262 31.45 20.83 -3.11
C THR A 262 30.62 20.51 -4.35
N LEU A 263 30.95 21.16 -5.47
CA LEU A 263 30.31 20.91 -6.76
C LEU A 263 30.45 19.44 -7.18
N ALA A 264 31.60 18.82 -6.91
CA ALA A 264 31.83 17.39 -7.11
C ALA A 264 30.77 16.50 -6.44
N LYS A 265 30.41 16.81 -5.20
CA LYS A 265 29.41 16.04 -4.44
C LYS A 265 28.01 16.22 -5.00
N CYS A 266 27.67 17.43 -5.44
CA CYS A 266 26.40 17.71 -6.11
C CYS A 266 26.30 16.97 -7.45
N LEU A 267 27.38 16.98 -8.25
CA LEU A 267 27.47 16.25 -9.51
C LEU A 267 27.32 14.74 -9.28
N LEU A 268 28.02 14.18 -8.29
CA LEU A 268 27.93 12.76 -7.97
C LEU A 268 26.51 12.34 -7.57
N LYS A 269 25.84 13.14 -6.73
CA LYS A 269 24.42 12.91 -6.41
C LYS A 269 23.55 12.91 -7.66
N GLN A 270 23.74 13.88 -8.56
CA GLN A 270 23.01 13.92 -9.83
C GLN A 270 23.25 12.66 -10.67
N GLN A 271 24.50 12.24 -10.84
CA GLN A 271 24.84 11.05 -11.62
C GLN A 271 24.23 9.77 -11.05
N ILE A 272 24.19 9.64 -9.73
CA ILE A 272 23.55 8.50 -9.06
C ILE A 272 22.04 8.50 -9.27
N GLU A 273 21.41 9.68 -9.30
CA GLU A 273 19.97 9.80 -9.55
C GLU A 273 19.60 9.55 -11.01
N ASP A 274 20.38 10.08 -11.95
CA ASP A 274 20.18 9.90 -13.39
C ASP A 274 20.46 8.44 -13.81
N PHE A 275 21.49 7.81 -13.23
CA PHE A 275 21.97 6.48 -13.65
C PHE A 275 22.12 5.48 -12.48
N PRO A 276 21.00 4.97 -11.94
CA PRO A 276 21.03 4.05 -10.79
C PRO A 276 21.74 2.72 -11.09
N GLN A 277 21.68 2.23 -12.33
CA GLN A 277 22.32 0.96 -12.72
C GLN A 277 23.86 1.02 -12.61
N ILE A 278 24.44 2.15 -12.98
CA ILE A 278 25.89 2.38 -12.90
C ILE A 278 26.28 2.62 -11.44
N ALA A 279 25.49 3.42 -10.73
CA ALA A 279 25.71 3.70 -9.32
C ALA A 279 25.68 2.43 -8.44
N GLN A 280 24.82 1.46 -8.76
CA GLN A 280 24.76 0.20 -8.02
C GLN A 280 26.08 -0.60 -8.12
N LYS A 281 26.80 -0.48 -9.24
CA LYS A 281 28.08 -1.17 -9.46
C LYS A 281 29.24 -0.51 -8.73
N PHE A 282 29.34 0.82 -8.79
CA PHE A 282 30.51 1.56 -8.28
C PHE A 282 30.29 2.23 -6.92
N TYR A 283 29.08 2.71 -6.62
CA TYR A 283 28.74 3.46 -5.40
C TYR A 283 27.47 2.93 -4.71
N PRO A 284 27.42 1.64 -4.31
CA PRO A 284 26.23 1.06 -3.70
C PRO A 284 25.84 1.74 -2.38
N LYS A 285 26.83 2.23 -1.62
CA LYS A 285 26.60 2.90 -0.33
C LYS A 285 25.90 4.25 -0.50
N GLU A 286 26.39 5.09 -1.41
CA GLU A 286 25.85 6.44 -1.64
C GLU A 286 24.48 6.38 -2.31
N MET A 287 24.28 5.41 -3.22
CA MET A 287 22.97 5.11 -3.78
C MET A 287 21.97 4.70 -2.70
N ALA A 288 22.34 3.79 -1.80
CA ALA A 288 21.48 3.40 -0.70
C ALA A 288 21.15 4.59 0.24
N GLN A 289 22.12 5.48 0.50
CA GLN A 289 21.90 6.70 1.28
C GLN A 289 20.92 7.67 0.59
N LEU A 290 21.03 7.84 -0.74
CA LEU A 290 20.12 8.68 -1.53
C LEU A 290 18.72 8.06 -1.62
N GLN A 291 18.60 6.75 -1.80
CA GLN A 291 17.31 6.07 -1.78
C GLN A 291 16.64 6.18 -0.41
N LEU A 292 17.42 6.04 0.67
CA LEU A 292 16.93 6.16 2.03
C LEU A 292 16.55 7.62 2.37
N SER A 293 17.29 8.63 1.87
CA SER A 293 16.89 10.03 2.07
C SER A 293 15.59 10.36 1.33
N LYS A 294 15.43 9.86 0.09
CA LYS A 294 14.18 9.98 -0.69
C LYS A 294 13.02 9.28 0.00
N SER A 295 13.23 8.07 0.55
CA SER A 295 12.17 7.35 1.27
C SER A 295 11.80 8.06 2.58
N LEU A 296 12.77 8.60 3.33
CA LEU A 296 12.50 9.40 4.53
C LEU A 296 11.73 10.68 4.22
N GLN A 297 12.07 11.41 3.16
CA GLN A 297 11.31 12.59 2.75
C GLN A 297 9.87 12.20 2.37
N PHE A 298 9.70 11.06 1.69
CA PHE A 298 8.38 10.51 1.43
C PHE A 298 7.62 10.19 2.73
N TYR A 299 8.23 9.53 3.72
CA TYR A 299 7.58 9.23 4.99
C TYR A 299 7.27 10.49 5.82
N LYS A 300 8.13 11.53 5.79
CA LYS A 300 7.86 12.84 6.41
C LYS A 300 6.63 13.51 5.78
N ASN A 301 6.53 13.49 4.44
CA ASN A 301 5.37 14.04 3.72
C ASN A 301 4.11 13.21 3.99
N LEU A 302 4.23 11.88 3.98
CA LEU A 302 3.15 10.95 4.30
C LEU A 302 2.63 11.16 5.72
N PHE A 303 3.51 11.38 6.71
CA PHE A 303 3.11 11.72 8.07
C PHE A 303 2.35 13.05 8.14
N SER A 304 2.81 14.07 7.43
CA SER A 304 2.11 15.36 7.35
C SER A 304 0.68 15.21 6.80
N ALA A 305 0.53 14.42 5.72
CA ALA A 305 -0.75 14.10 5.09
C ALA A 305 -1.63 13.20 5.99
N CYS A 306 -1.04 12.23 6.70
CA CYS A 306 -1.74 11.41 7.68
C CYS A 306 -2.31 12.25 8.82
N GLU A 307 -1.55 13.20 9.36
CA GLU A 307 -2.07 14.10 10.42
C GLU A 307 -3.20 15.00 9.90
N THR A 308 -3.14 15.50 8.67
CA THR A 308 -4.27 16.27 8.09
C THR A 308 -5.51 15.40 7.89
N VAL A 309 -5.35 14.20 7.34
CA VAL A 309 -6.49 13.33 7.06
C VAL A 309 -7.09 12.79 8.37
N LEU A 310 -6.26 12.35 9.32
CA LEU A 310 -6.72 11.89 10.63
C LEU A 310 -7.41 13.01 11.42
N SER A 311 -6.90 14.25 11.39
CA SER A 311 -7.57 15.36 12.05
C SER A 311 -8.93 15.69 11.41
N LEU A 312 -9.03 15.68 10.08
CA LEU A 312 -10.32 15.81 9.39
C LEU A 312 -11.29 14.68 9.76
N PHE A 313 -10.81 13.42 9.82
CA PHE A 313 -11.64 12.27 10.19
C PHE A 313 -12.12 12.36 11.64
N VAL A 314 -11.24 12.72 12.58
CA VAL A 314 -11.60 12.89 14.01
C VAL A 314 -12.58 14.04 14.19
N MET A 315 -12.42 15.16 13.46
CA MET A 315 -13.39 16.26 13.48
C MET A 315 -14.75 15.84 12.89
N SER A 316 -14.73 15.02 11.83
CA SER A 316 -15.96 14.58 11.15
C SER A 316 -16.78 13.55 11.94
N ARG A 317 -16.14 12.77 12.84
CA ARG A 317 -16.81 11.71 13.61
C ARG A 317 -16.93 12.09 15.08
N SER A 318 -18.16 12.32 15.52
CA SER A 318 -18.50 12.69 16.90
C SER A 318 -18.36 11.54 17.90
N LEU A 319 -18.39 10.28 17.45
CA LEU A 319 -18.05 9.13 18.28
C LEU A 319 -16.58 8.80 18.05
N GLY A 320 -15.80 8.66 19.12
CA GLY A 320 -14.40 8.22 19.11
C GLY A 320 -14.19 6.78 18.64
N SER A 321 -14.92 6.38 17.59
CA SER A 321 -14.79 5.09 16.93
C SER A 321 -13.37 4.97 16.36
N PRO A 322 -12.69 3.84 16.60
CA PRO A 322 -11.40 3.57 16.01
C PRO A 322 -11.44 3.70 14.48
N ILE A 323 -10.41 4.30 13.88
CA ILE A 323 -10.37 4.53 12.43
C ILE A 323 -9.74 3.31 11.76
N GLU A 324 -10.47 2.66 10.87
CA GLU A 324 -9.95 1.54 10.08
C GLU A 324 -9.01 2.07 8.99
N LEU A 325 -7.82 1.47 8.91
CA LEU A 325 -6.72 1.97 8.11
C LEU A 325 -7.03 1.97 6.60
N TYR A 326 -7.81 1.00 6.11
CA TYR A 326 -8.21 0.93 4.70
C TYR A 326 -9.09 2.11 4.26
N SER A 327 -9.87 2.69 5.17
CA SER A 327 -10.78 3.80 4.86
C SER A 327 -10.05 5.11 4.56
N ILE A 328 -8.81 5.22 5.05
CA ILE A 328 -7.98 6.43 4.96
C ILE A 328 -7.11 6.41 3.70
N PHE A 329 -6.70 5.22 3.22
CA PHE A 329 -5.77 5.09 2.10
C PHE A 329 -6.19 5.80 0.81
N PRO A 330 -7.48 5.82 0.39
CA PRO A 330 -7.86 6.55 -0.82
C PRO A 330 -7.59 8.05 -0.70
N GLN A 331 -7.90 8.63 0.47
CA GLN A 331 -7.67 10.05 0.73
C GLN A 331 -6.18 10.36 0.81
N LEU A 332 -5.39 9.52 1.47
CA LEU A 332 -3.93 9.68 1.51
C LEU A 332 -3.31 9.54 0.12
N SER A 333 -3.75 8.57 -0.67
CA SER A 333 -3.23 8.34 -2.03
C SER A 333 -3.56 9.50 -2.95
N ASN A 334 -4.74 10.10 -2.80
CA ASN A 334 -5.14 11.30 -3.54
C ASN A 334 -4.30 12.53 -3.14
N MET A 335 -4.08 12.74 -1.83
CA MET A 335 -3.25 13.86 -1.35
C MET A 335 -1.79 13.72 -1.78
N MET A 336 -1.24 12.50 -1.75
CA MET A 336 0.15 12.23 -2.11
C MET A 336 0.37 11.99 -3.62
N ARG A 337 -0.71 11.89 -4.42
CA ARG A 337 -0.68 11.52 -5.85
C ARG A 337 0.12 10.23 -6.15
N LYS A 338 0.23 9.34 -5.16
CA LYS A 338 0.97 8.07 -5.22
C LYS A 338 0.17 7.00 -4.47
N LYS A 339 0.18 5.77 -4.98
CA LYS A 339 -0.48 4.63 -4.31
C LYS A 339 0.21 4.37 -2.96
N ILE A 340 -0.53 4.48 -1.87
CA ILE A 340 -0.05 4.18 -0.52
C ILE A 340 -0.54 2.80 -0.11
N THR A 341 0.38 1.97 0.35
CA THR A 341 0.08 0.64 0.88
C THR A 341 0.13 0.61 2.41
N GLN A 342 -0.36 -0.48 2.99
CA GLN A 342 -0.24 -0.73 4.42
C GLN A 342 1.19 -0.90 4.87
N ASP A 343 2.06 -1.43 4.01
CA ASP A 343 3.48 -1.54 4.31
C ASP A 343 4.12 -0.16 4.48
N ASP A 344 3.81 0.79 3.58
CA ASP A 344 4.32 2.17 3.67
C ASP A 344 3.88 2.86 4.97
N PHE A 345 2.65 2.62 5.41
CA PHE A 345 2.15 3.13 6.68
C PHE A 345 2.88 2.50 7.89
N LEU A 346 3.12 1.18 7.86
CA LEU A 346 3.85 0.51 8.93
C LEU A 346 5.33 0.91 8.97
N LYS A 347 5.95 1.22 7.83
CA LYS A 347 7.30 1.79 7.75
C LYS A 347 7.35 3.20 8.32
N MET A 348 6.35 4.04 8.03
CA MET A 348 6.24 5.35 8.67
C MET A 348 6.17 5.24 10.20
N VAL A 349 5.41 4.28 10.73
CA VAL A 349 5.27 4.05 12.17
C VAL A 349 6.54 3.47 12.80
N SER A 350 7.39 2.75 12.07
CA SER A 350 8.63 2.22 12.68
C SER A 350 9.62 3.31 13.04
N LEU A 351 9.61 4.45 12.35
CA LEU A 351 10.41 5.63 12.68
C LEU A 351 10.01 6.25 14.03
N TRP A 352 8.72 6.18 14.38
CA TRP A 352 8.22 6.59 15.68
C TRP A 352 7.06 5.68 16.12
N PRO A 353 7.37 4.61 16.89
CA PRO A 353 6.37 3.60 17.28
C PRO A 353 5.22 4.15 18.13
N GLU A 354 5.45 5.23 18.86
CA GLU A 354 4.45 5.88 19.74
C GLU A 354 3.58 6.90 18.98
N CYS A 355 3.77 7.08 17.67
CA CYS A 355 2.95 7.99 16.85
C CYS A 355 1.47 7.65 16.90
N TYR A 356 1.15 6.35 16.79
CA TYR A 356 -0.22 5.88 16.64
C TYR A 356 -0.43 4.63 17.49
N SER A 357 -1.60 4.53 18.12
CA SER A 357 -2.04 3.29 18.74
C SER A 357 -2.61 2.37 17.66
N LEU A 358 -1.80 1.39 17.24
CA LEU A 358 -2.21 0.38 16.28
C LEU A 358 -2.85 -0.80 17.00
N LYS A 359 -4.14 -1.04 16.75
CA LYS A 359 -4.89 -2.20 17.27
C LYS A 359 -5.42 -3.00 16.10
N SER A 360 -5.59 -4.31 16.26
CA SER A 360 -6.27 -5.14 15.26
C SER A 360 -7.72 -5.35 15.68
N ASN A 361 -8.67 -5.04 14.79
CA ASN A 361 -10.09 -5.25 14.99
C ASN A 361 -10.40 -6.76 15.11
N SER A 362 -11.59 -7.11 15.59
CA SER A 362 -12.09 -8.50 15.62
C SER A 362 -12.13 -9.16 14.24
N ARG A 363 -12.18 -8.34 13.16
CA ARG A 363 -12.10 -8.77 11.75
C ARG A 363 -10.67 -8.93 11.21
N GLY A 364 -9.65 -8.62 12.00
CA GLY A 364 -8.23 -8.68 11.59
C GLY A 364 -7.71 -7.39 10.93
N GLU A 365 -8.56 -6.40 10.69
CA GLU A 365 -8.17 -5.11 10.11
C GLU A 365 -7.39 -4.24 11.11
N LEU A 366 -6.45 -3.45 10.60
CA LEU A 366 -5.71 -2.49 11.44
C LEU A 366 -6.56 -1.25 11.69
N ILE A 367 -6.61 -0.90 12.96
CA ILE A 367 -7.23 0.30 13.50
C ILE A 367 -6.12 1.26 13.94
N ILE A 368 -6.27 2.53 13.58
CA ILE A 368 -5.44 3.64 14.03
C ILE A 368 -6.23 4.44 15.06
N GLY A 369 -5.64 4.62 16.24
CA GLY A 369 -6.07 5.64 17.20
C GLY A 369 -4.95 6.65 17.44
N LEU A 370 -5.32 7.92 17.57
CA LEU A 370 -4.39 8.91 18.12
C LEU A 370 -4.05 8.51 19.57
N PRO A 371 -2.78 8.65 20.00
CA PRO A 371 -2.41 8.38 21.37
C PRO A 371 -3.19 9.30 22.31
N GLU A 372 -3.62 8.76 23.46
CA GLU A 372 -4.29 9.55 24.50
C GLU A 372 -3.34 10.67 24.94
N ARG A 373 -3.76 11.92 24.71
CA ARG A 373 -2.90 13.08 24.95
C ARG A 373 -2.79 13.33 26.45
N ASN A 374 -1.58 13.23 27.00
CA ASN A 374 -1.26 13.91 28.24
C ASN A 374 -1.33 15.42 28.00
N VAL A 375 -2.29 16.11 28.64
CA VAL A 375 -2.56 17.55 28.45
C VAL A 375 -1.31 18.40 28.69
N LEU A 376 -0.41 17.98 29.59
CA LEU A 376 0.88 18.60 29.85
C LEU A 376 1.90 18.42 28.70
N ALA A 377 1.87 17.27 28.02
CA ALA A 377 2.76 17.02 26.87
C ALA A 377 2.37 17.87 25.66
N THR A 378 1.08 18.21 25.47
CA THR A 378 0.64 19.14 24.42
C THR A 378 1.06 20.59 24.62
N LEU A 379 1.38 21.00 25.85
CA LEU A 379 1.84 22.34 26.18
C LEU A 379 3.38 22.46 26.12
N VAL A 380 4.08 21.34 26.23
CA VAL A 380 5.56 21.25 26.27
C VAL A 380 6.15 20.72 24.96
N ASN A 381 5.41 19.90 24.20
CA ASN A 381 5.92 19.34 22.95
C ASN A 381 5.89 20.35 21.80
N LYS A 382 7.05 20.44 21.15
CA LYS A 382 7.22 20.81 19.75
C LYS A 382 6.13 20.16 18.88
N SER A 383 5.69 20.81 17.80
CA SER A 383 4.64 20.26 16.94
C SER A 383 4.97 18.81 16.55
N ARG A 384 3.98 17.89 16.57
CA ARG A 384 4.21 16.46 16.28
C ARG A 384 4.93 16.23 14.95
N ARG A 385 4.68 17.08 13.96
CA ARG A 385 5.38 17.09 12.66
C ARG A 385 6.87 17.32 12.81
N LEU A 386 7.25 18.28 13.66
CA LEU A 386 8.63 18.60 13.92
C LEU A 386 9.30 17.47 14.73
N GLU A 387 8.64 16.96 15.77
CA GLU A 387 9.16 15.81 16.52
C GLU A 387 9.37 14.57 15.63
N TYR A 388 8.44 14.30 14.72
CA TYR A 388 8.60 13.24 13.71
C TYR A 388 9.79 13.52 12.79
N SER A 389 9.96 14.76 12.32
CA SER A 389 11.11 15.12 11.47
C SER A 389 12.45 14.92 12.18
N GLU A 390 12.56 15.30 13.45
CA GLU A 390 13.77 15.12 14.27
C GLU A 390 14.07 13.65 14.54
N ARG A 391 13.06 12.85 14.89
CA ARG A 391 13.25 11.39 15.10
C ARG A 391 13.64 10.69 13.80
N ALA A 392 13.05 11.09 12.67
CA ALA A 392 13.42 10.59 11.35
C ALA A 392 14.87 10.97 10.97
N ASP A 393 15.31 12.19 11.27
CA ASP A 393 16.69 12.63 11.02
C ASP A 393 17.69 11.94 11.95
N ALA A 394 17.34 11.72 13.23
CA ALA A 394 18.14 10.94 14.15
C ALA A 394 18.25 9.46 13.71
N TRP A 395 17.17 8.90 13.17
CA TRP A 395 17.18 7.56 12.58
C TRP A 395 18.06 7.51 11.33
N PHE A 396 17.98 8.51 10.45
CA PHE A 396 18.84 8.66 9.27
C PHE A 396 20.32 8.62 9.66
N GLN A 397 20.72 9.46 10.62
CA GLN A 397 22.11 9.53 11.08
C GLN A 397 22.59 8.18 11.64
N LYS A 398 21.74 7.48 12.40
CA LYS A 398 22.07 6.14 12.91
C LYS A 398 22.21 5.11 11.78
N ALA A 399 21.33 5.14 10.79
CA ALA A 399 21.36 4.22 9.66
C ALA A 399 22.57 4.46 8.74
N VAL A 400 22.96 5.72 8.53
CA VAL A 400 24.15 6.10 7.74
C VAL A 400 25.45 5.61 8.40
N ASN A 401 25.48 5.57 9.73
CA ASN A 401 26.65 5.12 10.50
C ASN A 401 26.78 3.59 10.59
N GLN A 402 25.78 2.81 10.17
CA GLN A 402 25.86 1.35 10.14
C GLN A 402 26.71 0.86 8.95
N GLN A 403 27.40 -0.29 9.13
CA GLN A 403 28.29 -0.88 8.11
C GLN A 403 27.55 -1.34 6.85
N THR A 404 26.25 -1.65 6.95
CA THR A 404 25.38 -1.95 5.80
C THR A 404 24.27 -0.91 5.76
N VAL A 405 24.24 -0.08 4.70
CA VAL A 405 23.19 0.92 4.53
C VAL A 405 21.96 0.19 4.00
N ILE A 406 20.91 0.16 4.81
CA ILE A 406 19.61 -0.38 4.42
C ILE A 406 19.02 0.56 3.36
N THR A 407 18.39 0.02 2.31
CA THR A 407 17.80 0.82 1.22
C THR A 407 16.42 1.40 1.56
N ASP A 408 15.70 0.79 2.50
CA ASP A 408 14.37 1.24 2.93
C ASP A 408 14.14 1.00 4.44
N VAL A 409 13.21 1.76 5.01
CA VAL A 409 12.84 1.63 6.42
C VAL A 409 12.16 0.29 6.67
N PRO A 410 12.54 -0.49 7.69
CA PRO A 410 11.87 -1.75 8.00
C PRO A 410 10.45 -1.49 8.52
N ALA A 411 9.49 -2.27 8.03
CA ALA A 411 8.11 -2.19 8.50
C ALA A 411 7.96 -2.76 9.92
N VAL A 412 7.08 -2.16 10.73
CA VAL A 412 6.71 -2.71 12.04
C VAL A 412 6.05 -4.08 11.85
N LYS A 413 6.69 -5.14 12.34
CA LYS A 413 6.09 -6.48 12.40
C LYS A 413 5.00 -6.49 13.46
N MET A 414 3.75 -6.37 13.03
CA MET A 414 2.61 -6.61 13.91
C MET A 414 2.54 -8.11 14.21
N GLY A 415 2.55 -8.47 15.49
CA GLY A 415 2.42 -9.86 15.93
C GLY A 415 1.14 -10.47 15.36
N LYS A 416 1.26 -11.54 14.57
CA LYS A 416 0.12 -12.37 14.19
C LYS A 416 -0.55 -12.85 15.48
N ARG A 417 -1.89 -12.76 15.56
CA ARG A 417 -2.64 -13.45 16.64
C ARG A 417 -2.16 -14.90 16.69
N ARG A 418 -1.73 -15.35 17.87
CA ARG A 418 -1.23 -16.72 18.11
C ARG A 418 -2.14 -17.74 17.42
N GLY A 419 -1.57 -18.48 16.47
CA GLY A 419 -2.31 -19.45 15.65
C GLY A 419 -1.55 -20.06 14.47
N SER A 420 -0.28 -19.70 14.22
CA SER A 420 0.58 -20.44 13.31
C SER A 420 1.99 -20.47 13.87
N ASP A 421 2.45 -21.64 14.29
CA ASP A 421 3.83 -21.87 14.68
C ASP A 421 4.78 -21.55 13.53
N ASN A 422 5.79 -20.71 13.79
CA ASN A 422 7.16 -21.14 13.71
C ASN A 422 8.08 -20.23 14.52
N ILE A 423 8.91 -20.90 15.32
CA ILE A 423 9.98 -20.50 16.23
C ILE A 423 10.71 -19.19 15.88
N GLY A 424 10.88 -18.32 16.87
CA GLY A 424 11.86 -17.22 16.82
C GLY A 424 11.65 -16.07 17.80
N THR A 425 12.13 -16.26 19.03
CA THR A 425 12.76 -15.26 19.93
C THR A 425 11.90 -14.25 20.73
N ASP A 426 12.18 -14.29 22.03
CA ASP A 426 11.85 -13.48 23.21
C ASP A 426 11.11 -12.14 23.08
N GLY A 427 10.06 -12.04 23.91
CA GLY A 427 9.39 -10.80 24.31
C GLY A 427 8.46 -11.08 25.49
N SER A 428 9.01 -11.00 26.70
CA SER A 428 8.25 -11.08 27.95
C SER A 428 7.25 -9.92 28.03
N MET A 429 5.95 -10.19 27.93
CA MET A 429 4.90 -9.39 28.58
C MET A 429 3.63 -10.21 28.87
N ILE A 430 3.30 -10.24 30.16
CA ILE A 430 1.99 -10.39 30.81
C ILE A 430 1.14 -11.58 30.33
N ARG A 431 1.38 -12.74 30.97
CA ARG A 431 0.46 -13.88 30.99
C ARG A 431 -0.85 -13.49 31.69
N GLN A 432 -1.88 -13.06 30.95
CA GLN A 432 -3.24 -13.14 31.45
C GLN A 432 -3.67 -14.63 31.43
N LYS A 433 -3.59 -15.27 32.60
CA LYS A 433 -4.22 -16.59 32.83
C LYS A 433 -5.74 -16.40 32.74
N LEU A 434 -6.32 -16.70 31.58
CA LEU A 434 -7.75 -17.01 31.50
C LEU A 434 -7.94 -18.37 32.17
N THR A 435 -8.47 -18.33 33.40
CA THR A 435 -8.96 -19.50 34.11
C THR A 435 -10.16 -20.09 33.36
N SER A 436 -9.94 -21.13 32.56
CA SER A 436 -11.02 -21.91 31.95
C SER A 436 -11.50 -22.98 32.94
N MET A 437 -12.50 -22.63 33.75
CA MET A 437 -13.37 -23.60 34.41
C MET A 437 -14.58 -23.87 33.51
N ALA A 438 -14.57 -25.01 32.83
CA ALA A 438 -15.71 -25.83 32.37
C ALA A 438 -15.24 -26.64 31.15
N LEU A 439 -15.17 -27.97 31.30
CA LEU A 439 -15.06 -28.85 30.14
C LEU A 439 -16.25 -28.57 29.20
N PRO A 440 -16.03 -28.46 27.88
CA PRO A 440 -17.12 -28.28 26.94
C PRO A 440 -18.04 -29.50 27.03
N ARG A 441 -19.31 -29.30 27.38
CA ARG A 441 -20.34 -30.33 27.21
C ARG A 441 -20.28 -30.79 25.76
N GLU A 442 -19.90 -32.04 25.52
CA GLU A 442 -19.98 -32.64 24.19
C GLU A 442 -21.41 -32.48 23.69
N LYS A 443 -21.57 -31.71 22.60
CA LYS A 443 -22.84 -31.58 21.92
C LYS A 443 -23.20 -32.97 21.40
N ARG A 444 -24.28 -33.56 21.91
CA ARG A 444 -24.79 -34.87 21.51
C ARG A 444 -25.36 -34.81 20.09
N TYR A 445 -24.49 -34.65 19.10
CA TYR A 445 -24.85 -34.86 17.71
C TYR A 445 -25.13 -36.36 17.51
N LEU A 446 -26.29 -36.69 16.96
CA LEU A 446 -26.58 -38.03 16.44
C LEU A 446 -25.76 -38.24 15.16
N ALA A 447 -24.45 -38.38 15.31
CA ALA A 447 -23.59 -38.83 14.24
C ALA A 447 -23.65 -40.35 14.18
N ASN A 448 -23.82 -40.92 12.99
CA ASN A 448 -23.70 -42.36 12.77
C ASN A 448 -22.31 -42.64 12.20
N PRO A 449 -21.26 -42.76 13.04
CA PRO A 449 -19.91 -43.00 12.54
C PRO A 449 -19.84 -44.34 11.83
N LYS A 450 -19.11 -44.38 10.71
CA LYS A 450 -18.96 -45.57 9.84
C LYS A 450 -18.49 -46.83 10.58
N GLU A 451 -17.84 -46.67 11.74
CA GLU A 451 -17.40 -47.76 12.62
C GLU A 451 -18.54 -48.66 13.12
N ARG A 452 -19.78 -48.15 13.23
CA ARG A 452 -20.93 -48.98 13.63
C ARG A 452 -21.45 -49.93 12.54
N PHE A 453 -21.03 -49.75 11.28
CA PHE A 453 -21.46 -50.58 10.14
C PHE A 453 -20.42 -51.63 9.73
N MET A 454 -19.18 -51.50 10.18
CA MET A 454 -18.21 -52.58 10.06
C MET A 454 -18.55 -53.60 11.12
N ASN A 455 -19.25 -54.69 10.76
CA ASN A 455 -19.38 -55.84 11.64
C ASN A 455 -17.97 -56.43 11.78
N PRO A 456 -17.28 -56.32 12.93
CA PRO A 456 -16.10 -57.16 13.13
C PRO A 456 -16.62 -58.59 13.15
N GLU A 457 -16.28 -59.39 12.14
CA GLU A 457 -16.49 -60.83 12.19
C GLU A 457 -15.76 -61.34 13.44
N LYS A 458 -16.52 -61.67 14.48
CA LYS A 458 -15.95 -62.25 15.69
C LYS A 458 -15.63 -63.70 15.39
N ASN A 459 -14.38 -64.08 15.64
CA ASN A 459 -13.91 -65.43 15.44
C ASN A 459 -14.59 -66.41 16.43
N THR A 460 -15.25 -67.42 15.85
CA THR A 460 -15.77 -68.67 16.45
C THR A 460 -16.96 -68.55 17.40
N ASP A 461 -18.16 -68.90 16.91
CA ASP A 461 -19.34 -69.20 17.72
C ASP A 461 -19.60 -70.70 17.79
N SER A 462 -19.67 -71.25 19.00
CA SER A 462 -20.20 -72.59 19.26
C SER A 462 -21.72 -72.54 19.43
N GLN A 463 -22.43 -73.64 19.09
CA GLN A 463 -23.90 -73.72 19.11
C GLN A 463 -24.52 -73.46 20.51
N SER A 464 -23.82 -73.80 21.59
CA SER A 464 -24.26 -73.49 22.96
C SER A 464 -24.24 -71.98 23.27
N ASN A 465 -23.23 -71.28 22.74
CA ASN A 465 -23.07 -69.82 22.87
C ASN A 465 -24.18 -69.07 22.11
N LEU A 466 -24.71 -69.67 21.04
CA LEU A 466 -25.82 -69.12 20.27
C LEU A 466 -27.15 -69.20 21.05
N LEU A 467 -27.43 -70.30 21.74
CA LEU A 467 -28.63 -70.42 22.59
C LEU A 467 -28.59 -69.47 23.79
N GLU A 468 -27.41 -69.29 24.40
CA GLU A 468 -27.22 -68.33 25.48
C GLU A 468 -27.38 -66.89 24.98
N ARG A 469 -26.86 -66.56 23.79
CA ARG A 469 -27.14 -65.27 23.14
C ARG A 469 -28.58 -65.05 22.77
N LEU A 470 -29.32 -66.09 22.37
CA LEU A 470 -30.76 -65.94 22.10
C LEU A 470 -31.53 -65.63 23.39
N ARG A 471 -31.20 -66.31 24.50
CA ARG A 471 -31.76 -65.99 25.83
C ARG A 471 -31.36 -64.59 26.29
N GLU A 472 -30.12 -64.17 26.09
CA GLU A 472 -29.68 -62.81 26.37
C GLU A 472 -30.35 -61.78 25.45
N ARG A 473 -30.58 -62.10 24.18
CA ARG A 473 -31.26 -61.22 23.23
C ARG A 473 -32.71 -61.04 23.61
N GLU A 474 -33.38 -62.09 24.08
CA GLU A 474 -34.74 -62.03 24.60
C GLU A 474 -34.80 -61.12 25.85
N ARG A 475 -33.89 -61.33 26.82
CA ARG A 475 -33.76 -60.43 27.99
C ARG A 475 -33.42 -58.99 27.63
N LYS A 476 -32.52 -58.77 26.66
CA LYS A 476 -32.20 -57.43 26.16
C LYS A 476 -33.37 -56.81 25.40
N SER A 477 -34.17 -57.61 24.71
CA SER A 477 -35.35 -57.13 23.98
C SER A 477 -36.45 -56.66 24.92
N SER A 478 -36.71 -57.38 26.02
CA SER A 478 -37.67 -56.94 27.05
C SER A 478 -37.18 -55.66 27.75
N ALA A 479 -35.89 -55.57 28.08
CA ALA A 479 -35.29 -54.37 28.65
C ALA A 479 -35.30 -53.17 27.68
N LEU A 480 -35.08 -53.39 26.38
CA LEU A 480 -35.18 -52.34 25.37
C LEU A 480 -36.61 -51.88 25.15
N LEU A 481 -37.58 -52.78 25.27
CA LEU A 481 -39.01 -52.45 25.19
C LEU A 481 -39.42 -51.57 26.37
N SER A 482 -39.05 -51.95 27.60
CA SER A 482 -39.31 -51.12 28.78
C SER A 482 -38.60 -49.77 28.70
N GLN A 483 -37.36 -49.73 28.21
CA GLN A 483 -36.64 -48.48 27.96
C GLN A 483 -37.35 -47.60 26.92
N ARG A 484 -37.85 -48.18 25.83
CA ARG A 484 -38.61 -47.45 24.80
C ARG A 484 -39.91 -46.88 25.37
N GLN A 485 -40.63 -47.66 26.18
CA GLN A 485 -41.83 -47.20 26.88
C GLN A 485 -41.51 -46.04 27.82
N ARG A 486 -40.40 -46.11 28.56
CA ARG A 486 -39.94 -45.04 29.46
C ARG A 486 -39.60 -43.75 28.70
N HIS A 487 -38.93 -43.88 27.55
CA HIS A 487 -38.65 -42.72 26.68
C HIS A 487 -39.92 -42.14 26.06
N TYR A 488 -40.88 -42.99 25.70
CA TYR A 488 -42.19 -42.54 25.22
C TYR A 488 -42.96 -41.78 26.30
N GLN A 489 -42.96 -42.26 27.55
CA GLN A 489 -43.54 -41.52 28.69
C GLN A 489 -42.84 -40.19 28.96
N GLN A 490 -41.51 -40.15 28.89
CA GLN A 490 -40.74 -38.89 29.00
C GLN A 490 -41.09 -37.91 27.87
N PHE A 491 -41.29 -38.41 26.66
CA PHE A 491 -41.74 -37.60 25.54
C PHE A 491 -43.15 -37.04 25.80
N LEU A 492 -44.09 -37.88 26.21
CA LEU A 492 -45.46 -37.47 26.52
C LEU A 492 -45.51 -36.43 27.64
N THR A 493 -44.74 -36.58 28.72
CA THR A 493 -44.71 -35.60 29.83
C THR A 493 -44.18 -34.23 29.41
N VAL A 494 -43.15 -34.17 28.57
CA VAL A 494 -42.66 -32.91 28.00
C VAL A 494 -43.73 -32.27 27.11
N LYS A 495 -44.43 -33.09 26.32
CA LYS A 495 -45.50 -32.62 25.43
C LYS A 495 -46.77 -32.22 26.17
N MET A 496 -47.12 -32.87 27.28
CA MET A 496 -48.22 -32.46 28.17
C MET A 496 -48.08 -31.01 28.62
N LYS A 497 -46.86 -30.56 28.96
CA LYS A 497 -46.61 -29.15 29.32
C LYS A 497 -46.90 -28.19 28.15
N GLN A 498 -46.58 -28.59 26.93
CA GLN A 498 -46.83 -27.80 25.72
C GLN A 498 -48.32 -27.78 25.37
N VAL A 499 -48.99 -28.93 25.39
CA VAL A 499 -50.44 -29.07 25.17
C VAL A 499 -51.23 -28.29 26.22
N PHE A 500 -50.81 -28.36 27.48
CA PHE A 500 -51.42 -27.56 28.54
C PHE A 500 -51.28 -26.04 28.29
N GLY A 501 -50.11 -25.58 27.81
CA GLY A 501 -49.92 -24.20 27.40
C GLY A 501 -50.89 -23.75 26.30
N ILE A 502 -51.23 -24.66 25.37
CA ILE A 502 -52.23 -24.44 24.32
C ILE A 502 -53.66 -24.44 24.91
N LEU A 503 -53.98 -25.36 25.82
CA LEU A 503 -55.30 -25.38 26.48
C LEU A 503 -55.55 -24.11 27.33
N HIS A 504 -54.50 -23.57 27.96
CA HIS A 504 -54.59 -22.32 28.70
C HIS A 504 -54.85 -21.10 27.80
N SER A 505 -54.40 -21.11 26.53
CA SER A 505 -54.66 -19.99 25.62
C SER A 505 -56.09 -19.99 25.05
N LEU A 506 -56.84 -21.09 25.23
CA LEU A 506 -58.22 -21.20 24.79
C LEU A 506 -59.21 -20.58 25.81
N PRO A 507 -60.35 -20.03 25.35
CA PRO A 507 -61.34 -19.43 26.23
C PRO A 507 -61.92 -20.46 27.22
N TRP A 508 -61.91 -20.10 28.50
CA TRP A 508 -62.44 -20.91 29.59
C TRP A 508 -63.96 -21.16 29.50
N ASN A 509 -64.43 -22.20 30.19
CA ASN A 509 -65.86 -22.47 30.40
C ASN A 509 -66.71 -22.75 29.14
N ARG A 510 -66.07 -23.10 28.01
CA ARG A 510 -66.73 -23.57 26.79
C ARG A 510 -66.55 -25.09 26.61
N PRO A 511 -67.55 -25.81 26.10
CA PRO A 511 -67.40 -27.22 25.74
C PRO A 511 -66.60 -27.35 24.44
N TYR A 512 -65.54 -28.15 24.47
CA TYR A 512 -64.74 -28.49 23.30
C TYR A 512 -64.82 -29.99 23.01
N THR A 513 -65.00 -30.35 21.75
CA THR A 513 -65.01 -31.76 21.32
C THR A 513 -63.59 -32.31 21.22
N VAL A 514 -63.43 -33.62 21.42
CA VAL A 514 -62.11 -34.26 21.25
C VAL A 514 -61.54 -34.05 19.86
N THR A 515 -62.36 -34.17 18.82
CA THR A 515 -61.92 -33.96 17.43
C THR A 515 -61.41 -32.55 17.16
N TYR A 516 -62.00 -31.53 17.79
CA TYR A 516 -61.56 -30.15 17.67
C TYR A 516 -60.25 -29.91 18.43
N LEU A 517 -60.14 -30.43 19.66
CA LEU A 517 -58.93 -30.27 20.47
C LEU A 517 -57.75 -31.04 19.91
N THR A 518 -57.93 -32.29 19.45
CA THR A 518 -56.83 -33.06 18.84
C THR A 518 -56.37 -32.43 17.54
N GLY A 519 -57.30 -31.94 16.70
CA GLY A 519 -56.96 -31.18 15.50
C GLY A 519 -56.15 -29.93 15.80
N LEU A 520 -56.59 -29.12 16.77
CA LEU A 520 -55.92 -27.88 17.16
C LEU A 520 -54.54 -28.13 17.78
N VAL A 521 -54.41 -29.17 18.61
CA VAL A 521 -53.13 -29.56 19.23
C VAL A 521 -52.14 -30.06 18.19
N VAL A 522 -52.59 -30.88 17.23
CA VAL A 522 -51.75 -31.36 16.13
C VAL A 522 -51.30 -30.19 15.26
N ASP A 523 -52.21 -29.33 14.82
CA ASP A 523 -51.89 -28.16 13.99
C ASP A 523 -50.88 -27.21 14.68
N SER A 524 -51.09 -26.95 15.98
CA SER A 524 -50.21 -26.07 16.77
C SER A 524 -48.80 -26.66 17.03
N LEU A 525 -48.66 -27.99 17.01
CA LEU A 525 -47.41 -28.69 17.30
C LEU A 525 -46.74 -29.32 16.07
N GLN A 526 -47.38 -29.26 14.90
CA GLN A 526 -46.89 -29.81 13.64
C GLN A 526 -45.61 -29.11 13.17
N ASP A 527 -45.51 -27.79 13.32
CA ASP A 527 -44.33 -26.99 12.95
C ASP A 527 -43.21 -27.01 14.01
N SER A 528 -43.41 -27.71 15.12
CA SER A 528 -42.38 -27.85 16.15
C SER A 528 -41.37 -28.96 15.77
N ASN A 529 -40.13 -28.86 16.26
CA ASN A 529 -39.06 -29.83 15.99
C ASN A 529 -39.43 -31.30 16.34
N ASN A 530 -40.52 -31.55 17.07
CA ASN A 530 -41.07 -32.87 17.38
C ASN A 530 -42.60 -32.86 17.17
N PRO A 531 -43.12 -33.27 16.01
CA PRO A 531 -44.57 -33.30 15.75
C PRO A 531 -45.29 -34.37 16.60
N ILE A 532 -46.59 -34.17 16.82
CA ILE A 532 -47.48 -35.07 17.57
C ILE A 532 -48.54 -35.65 16.65
N GLY A 533 -48.87 -36.94 16.82
CA GLY A 533 -49.98 -37.60 16.13
C GLY A 533 -51.34 -37.41 16.81
N ILE A 534 -52.43 -37.66 16.08
CA ILE A 534 -53.81 -37.51 16.60
C ILE A 534 -54.07 -38.43 17.80
N SER A 535 -53.57 -39.67 17.76
CA SER A 535 -53.71 -40.64 18.86
C SER A 535 -52.91 -40.25 20.10
N GLU A 536 -51.73 -39.66 19.91
CA GLU A 536 -50.88 -39.17 21.02
C GLU A 536 -51.52 -37.94 21.67
N ALA A 537 -52.14 -37.06 20.88
CA ALA A 537 -52.89 -35.92 21.40
C ALA A 537 -54.10 -36.36 22.23
N GLU A 538 -54.83 -37.41 21.80
CA GLU A 538 -55.92 -37.99 22.59
C GLU A 538 -55.40 -38.61 23.91
N GLU A 539 -54.31 -39.38 23.86
CA GLU A 539 -53.68 -39.98 25.05
C GLU A 539 -53.20 -38.90 26.04
N ILE A 540 -52.68 -37.78 25.54
CA ILE A 540 -52.27 -36.63 26.37
C ILE A 540 -53.48 -35.96 27.02
N LEU A 541 -54.59 -35.78 26.28
CA LEU A 541 -55.82 -35.17 26.81
C LEU A 541 -56.47 -36.05 27.88
N GLU A 542 -56.51 -37.37 27.68
CA GLU A 542 -57.00 -38.32 28.69
C GLU A 542 -56.13 -38.32 29.95
N LYS A 543 -54.81 -38.31 29.80
CA LYS A 543 -53.88 -38.24 30.94
C LYS A 543 -54.01 -36.90 31.67
N LEU A 544 -54.11 -35.78 30.97
CA LEU A 544 -54.34 -34.47 31.58
C LEU A 544 -55.68 -34.43 32.34
N GLN A 545 -56.75 -35.01 31.79
CA GLN A 545 -58.03 -35.16 32.47
C GLN A 545 -57.88 -36.00 33.75
N SER A 546 -57.20 -37.15 33.68
CA SER A 546 -57.00 -38.02 34.85
C SER A 546 -56.24 -37.33 35.99
N LEU A 547 -55.33 -36.41 35.65
CA LEU A 547 -54.56 -35.62 36.61
C LEU A 547 -55.35 -34.44 37.20
N LEU A 548 -56.39 -33.99 36.50
CA LEU A 548 -57.13 -32.76 36.77
C LEU A 548 -58.64 -33.02 36.78
N CYS A 549 -59.05 -34.13 37.40
CA CYS A 549 -60.47 -34.50 37.52
C CYS A 549 -61.31 -33.37 38.15
N ASP A 550 -60.69 -32.52 38.97
CA ASP A 550 -61.36 -31.42 39.67
C ASP A 550 -61.54 -30.17 38.77
N GLU A 551 -60.69 -29.98 37.76
CA GLU A 551 -60.67 -28.76 36.93
C GLU A 551 -61.17 -28.98 35.49
N ILE A 552 -61.08 -30.22 34.98
CA ILE A 552 -61.50 -30.62 33.64
C ILE A 552 -62.66 -31.62 33.75
N SER A 553 -63.86 -31.16 33.44
CA SER A 553 -65.05 -32.01 33.31
C SER A 553 -65.05 -32.73 31.97
N PHE A 554 -65.36 -34.03 32.01
CA PHE A 554 -65.44 -34.93 30.86
C PHE A 554 -66.81 -35.58 30.81
N GLN A 555 -67.47 -35.46 29.66
CA GLN A 555 -68.76 -36.10 29.42
C GLN A 555 -68.69 -36.89 28.10
N ILE A 556 -69.11 -38.15 28.16
CA ILE A 556 -69.32 -38.97 26.96
C ILE A 556 -70.79 -38.83 26.58
N VAL A 557 -71.04 -38.31 25.39
CA VAL A 557 -72.39 -38.16 24.82
C VAL A 557 -72.71 -39.37 23.95
N ASP A 558 -73.99 -39.73 23.82
CA ASP A 558 -74.47 -40.83 22.97
C ASP A 558 -73.91 -40.70 21.54
N GLY A 559 -73.18 -41.74 21.10
CA GLY A 559 -72.38 -41.74 19.88
C GLY A 559 -70.85 -41.79 20.12
N GLY A 560 -70.41 -41.84 21.38
CA GLY A 560 -68.99 -42.01 21.74
C GLY A 560 -68.15 -40.73 21.66
N LEU A 561 -68.81 -39.57 21.50
CA LEU A 561 -68.13 -38.29 21.39
C LEU A 561 -67.84 -37.74 22.79
N LYS A 562 -66.56 -37.59 23.07
CA LYS A 562 -66.00 -37.05 24.30
C LYS A 562 -65.98 -35.52 24.23
N VAL A 563 -66.49 -34.85 25.27
CA VAL A 563 -66.51 -33.38 25.40
C VAL A 563 -65.78 -32.96 26.67
N TYR A 564 -64.85 -32.03 26.51
CA TYR A 564 -64.03 -31.46 27.58
C TYR A 564 -64.49 -30.03 27.92
N ARG A 565 -64.60 -29.71 29.20
CA ARG A 565 -64.87 -28.35 29.69
C ARG A 565 -64.07 -28.09 30.96
N TRP A 566 -63.35 -26.97 31.01
CA TRP A 566 -62.52 -26.60 32.16
C TRP A 566 -62.86 -25.23 32.76
N THR A 567 -62.69 -25.12 34.08
CA THR A 567 -62.90 -23.91 34.88
C THR A 567 -61.56 -23.41 35.41
N GLN A 568 -60.99 -22.39 34.74
CA GLN A 568 -59.76 -21.67 35.10
C GLN A 568 -58.57 -22.54 35.59
N LEU A 569 -57.68 -22.88 34.65
CA LEU A 569 -56.52 -23.73 34.91
C LEU A 569 -55.34 -22.92 35.46
N ASP A 570 -54.75 -23.34 36.58
CA ASP A 570 -53.58 -22.68 37.20
C ASP A 570 -52.26 -23.31 36.72
N LYS A 571 -51.35 -22.50 36.17
CA LYS A 571 -50.13 -22.99 35.47
C LYS A 571 -49.06 -23.54 36.42
N ASP A 572 -48.99 -22.99 37.63
CA ASP A 572 -47.92 -23.28 38.59
C ASP A 572 -48.23 -24.50 39.47
N SER A 573 -49.50 -24.72 39.83
CA SER A 573 -49.93 -25.91 40.57
C SER A 573 -49.80 -27.19 39.74
N LEU A 574 -49.98 -27.07 38.42
CA LEU A 574 -50.04 -28.18 37.48
C LEU A 574 -48.66 -28.58 36.95
N SER A 575 -47.76 -27.63 36.71
CA SER A 575 -46.36 -27.94 36.44
C SER A 575 -45.70 -28.65 37.62
N ALA A 576 -46.04 -28.26 38.86
CA ALA A 576 -45.62 -28.95 40.08
C ALA A 576 -46.19 -30.38 40.17
N LYS A 577 -47.48 -30.60 39.87
CA LYS A 577 -48.11 -31.94 39.85
C LYS A 577 -47.58 -32.85 38.73
N ILE A 578 -47.25 -32.30 37.56
CA ILE A 578 -46.59 -33.05 36.47
C ILE A 578 -45.17 -33.46 36.89
N ASP A 579 -44.45 -32.58 37.60
CA ASP A 579 -43.11 -32.87 38.09
C ASP A 579 -43.11 -33.90 39.23
N THR A 580 -44.13 -33.95 40.11
CA THR A 580 -44.26 -35.01 41.13
C THR A 580 -44.59 -36.37 40.51
N MET A 581 -45.50 -36.43 39.53
CA MET A 581 -45.81 -37.64 38.74
C MET A 581 -44.58 -38.20 38.02
N SER A 582 -43.80 -37.33 37.37
CA SER A 582 -42.58 -37.75 36.69
C SER A 582 -41.57 -38.39 37.64
N ARG A 583 -41.62 -38.08 38.96
CA ARG A 583 -40.77 -38.68 39.99
C ARG A 583 -41.35 -39.99 40.53
N GLU A 584 -42.66 -40.10 40.73
CA GLU A 584 -43.32 -41.32 41.24
C GLU A 584 -43.37 -42.45 40.20
N GLU A 585 -43.58 -42.14 38.92
CA GLU A 585 -43.53 -43.15 37.84
C GLU A 585 -42.11 -43.69 37.59
N LEU A 586 -41.08 -42.91 37.97
CA LEU A 586 -39.68 -43.35 37.94
C LEU A 586 -39.35 -44.32 39.09
N THR A 587 -40.07 -44.28 40.20
CA THR A 587 -39.85 -45.14 41.39
C THR A 587 -40.69 -46.41 41.38
N ASN A 588 -41.95 -46.38 40.95
CA ASN A 588 -42.87 -47.52 41.08
C ASN A 588 -42.63 -48.67 40.08
N ASN A 589 -41.82 -48.46 39.04
CA ASN A 589 -41.47 -49.51 38.06
C ASN A 589 -40.09 -50.15 38.29
N VAL A 590 -39.46 -49.90 39.44
CA VAL A 590 -38.24 -50.62 39.86
C VAL A 590 -38.57 -51.99 40.50
N ASP A 591 -39.80 -52.18 41.01
CA ASP A 591 -40.17 -53.33 41.84
C ASP A 591 -40.92 -54.47 41.12
N THR A 592 -41.10 -54.42 39.79
CA THR A 592 -41.69 -55.54 39.01
C THR A 592 -40.67 -56.35 38.22
N GLY A 593 -39.39 -56.29 38.60
CA GLY A 593 -38.28 -56.97 37.95
C GLY A 593 -37.39 -57.78 38.89
N LEU A 594 -37.98 -58.59 39.77
CA LEU A 594 -37.30 -59.71 40.43
C LEU A 594 -37.73 -61.05 39.81
#